data_AF-A0A7L1QCT7-F1
#
_entry.id   AF-A0A7L1QCT7-F1
#
_cell.length_a   1.000
_cell.length_b   1.000
_cell.length_c   1.000
_cell.angle_alpha   90.00
_cell.angle_beta   90.00
_cell.angle_gamma   90.00
#
_symmetry.space_group_name_H-M   'P 1'
#
loop_
_entity.id
_entity.type
_entity.pdbx_description
1 polymer ?
#
loop_
_entity_poly.entity_id
_entity_poly.type
_entity_poly.pdbx_seq_one_letter_code
_entity_poly.pdbx_strand_id
1 'polypeptide(L)' 'NMTNCEFNVNSFGPEGQTALHQSVIDGNLELVKLLVKFGADIRLANRDGWSALHIAAFGGHQDIVLYLITKAKYSAGAR' A
#
# COMPACT_ATOMS: atom_id res chain seq x y z
N ASN A 1 18.64 -22.63 9.21
CA ASN A 1 17.22 -22.23 9.05
C ASN A 1 17.04 -20.80 9.51
N MET A 2 16.96 -19.87 8.56
CA MET A 2 17.04 -18.42 8.78
C MET A 2 15.69 -17.75 8.47
N THR A 3 14.59 -18.35 8.92
CA THR A 3 13.23 -18.00 8.49
C THR A 3 12.31 -17.59 9.63
N ASN A 4 12.83 -16.95 10.70
CA ASN A 4 11.98 -16.53 11.81
C ASN A 4 12.20 -15.10 12.34
N CYS A 5 12.57 -14.16 11.46
CA CYS A 5 12.14 -12.78 11.68
C CYS A 5 10.84 -12.64 10.89
N GLU A 6 9.68 -12.78 11.55
CA GLU A 6 8.37 -12.60 10.91
C GLU A 6 8.30 -11.17 10.33
N PHE A 7 8.62 -11.02 9.05
CA PHE A 7 8.58 -9.73 8.37
C PHE A 7 7.11 -9.33 8.20
N ASN A 8 6.67 -8.34 8.98
CA ASN A 8 5.34 -7.76 8.82
C ASN A 8 5.38 -6.63 7.77
N VAL A 9 4.89 -6.92 6.56
CA VAL A 9 4.77 -5.97 5.44
C VAL A 9 3.90 -4.74 5.79
N ASN A 10 3.05 -4.86 6.81
CA ASN A 10 2.16 -3.81 7.32
C ASN A 10 2.72 -3.09 8.55
N SER A 11 4.00 -3.28 8.87
CA SER A 11 4.65 -2.52 9.94
C SER A 11 4.63 -1.02 9.67
N PHE A 12 4.37 -0.25 10.72
CA PHE A 12 4.38 1.21 10.66
C PHE A 12 5.77 1.75 10.95
N GLY A 13 6.27 2.60 10.06
CA GLY A 13 7.44 3.44 10.27
C GLY A 13 7.06 4.82 10.83
N PRO A 14 7.94 5.82 10.64
CA PRO A 14 7.67 7.21 11.00
C PRO A 14 6.36 7.72 10.40
N GLU A 15 5.69 8.62 11.10
CA GLU A 15 4.37 9.16 10.75
C GLU A 15 3.25 8.12 10.53
N GLY A 16 3.43 6.91 11.05
CA GLY A 16 2.46 5.83 10.85
C GLY A 16 2.39 5.38 9.39
N GLN A 17 3.45 5.61 8.62
CA GLN A 17 3.50 5.18 7.23
C GLN A 17 4.00 3.75 7.12
N THR A 18 3.33 2.95 6.31
CA THR A 18 3.80 1.60 5.93
C THR A 18 4.72 1.66 4.73
N ALA A 19 5.40 0.55 4.40
CA ALA A 19 6.17 0.43 3.17
C ALA A 19 5.34 0.77 1.91
N LEU A 20 4.03 0.44 1.92
CA LEU A 20 3.12 0.77 0.83
C LEU A 20 2.88 2.29 0.71
N HIS A 21 2.78 3.01 1.82
CA HIS A 21 2.64 4.47 1.75
C HIS A 21 3.89 5.10 1.11
N GLN A 22 5.09 4.64 1.50
CA GLN A 22 6.35 5.14 0.94
C GLN A 22 6.48 4.86 -0.56
N SER A 23 6.13 3.67 -1.02
CA SER A 23 6.21 3.36 -2.47
C SER A 23 5.21 4.17 -3.29
N VAL A 24 4.08 4.57 -2.71
CA VAL A 24 3.12 5.47 -3.35
C VAL A 24 3.62 6.92 -3.37
N ILE A 25 4.25 7.41 -2.28
CA ILE A 25 4.88 8.74 -2.25
C ILE A 25 5.96 8.85 -3.33
N ASP A 26 6.73 7.78 -3.54
CA ASP A 26 7.75 7.69 -4.60
C ASP A 26 7.15 7.61 -6.02
N GLY A 27 5.84 7.36 -6.15
CA GLY A 27 5.20 7.15 -7.45
C GLY A 27 5.60 5.85 -8.15
N ASN A 28 6.13 4.88 -7.41
CA ASN A 28 6.69 3.65 -7.97
C ASN A 28 5.68 2.50 -8.02
N LEU A 29 4.98 2.38 -9.14
CA LEU A 29 3.94 1.37 -9.36
C LEU A 29 4.45 -0.07 -9.17
N GLU A 30 5.69 -0.37 -9.58
CA GLU A 30 6.22 -1.73 -9.48
C GLU A 30 6.49 -2.14 -8.03
N LEU A 31 6.96 -1.22 -7.19
CA LEU A 31 7.06 -1.46 -5.75
C LEU A 31 5.69 -1.59 -5.09
N VAL A 32 4.70 -0.78 -5.49
CA VAL A 32 3.32 -0.92 -5.02
C VAL A 32 2.77 -2.33 -5.33
N LYS A 33 2.92 -2.81 -6.58
CA LYS A 33 2.49 -4.15 -6.99
C LYS A 33 3.19 -5.25 -6.19
N LEU A 34 4.49 -5.12 -5.96
CA LEU A 34 5.27 -6.07 -5.19
C LEU A 34 4.75 -6.18 -3.75
N LEU A 35 4.58 -5.05 -3.05
CA LEU A 35 4.10 -5.03 -1.67
C LEU A 35 2.68 -5.58 -1.55
N VAL A 36 1.78 -5.22 -2.45
CA VAL A 36 0.41 -5.77 -2.48
C VAL A 36 0.42 -7.27 -2.74
N LYS A 37 1.30 -7.79 -3.61
CA LYS A 37 1.48 -9.23 -3.84
C LYS A 37 1.91 -9.97 -2.56
N PHE A 38 2.68 -9.33 -1.69
CA PHE A 38 3.11 -9.87 -0.39
C PHE A 38 2.16 -9.58 0.77
N GLY A 39 0.94 -9.09 0.49
CA GLY A 39 -0.11 -8.94 1.50
C GLY A 39 -0.13 -7.59 2.22
N ALA A 40 0.42 -6.54 1.61
CA ALA A 40 0.21 -5.18 2.12
C ALA A 40 -1.29 -4.82 2.12
N ASP A 41 -1.81 -4.39 3.28
CA ASP A 41 -3.20 -3.94 3.42
C ASP A 41 -3.33 -2.50 2.88
N ILE A 42 -3.94 -2.39 1.70
CA ILE A 42 -4.17 -1.13 0.99
C ILE A 42 -5.12 -0.16 1.74
N ARG A 43 -5.78 -0.61 2.81
CA ARG A 43 -6.75 0.17 3.58
C ARG A 43 -6.14 0.87 4.78
N LEU A 44 -4.90 0.54 5.15
CA LEU A 44 -4.23 1.20 6.27
C LEU A 44 -4.07 2.69 5.98
N ALA A 45 -4.29 3.49 7.02
CA ALA A 45 -4.10 4.93 7.00
C ALA A 45 -2.91 5.32 7.87
N ASN A 46 -2.18 6.34 7.45
CA ASN A 46 -1.13 6.96 8.26
C ASN A 46 -1.73 7.81 9.40
N ARG A 47 -0.87 8.49 10.19
CA ARG A 47 -1.32 9.30 11.33
C ARG A 47 -2.27 10.45 10.96
N ASP A 48 -2.18 10.95 9.73
CA ASP A 48 -3.04 12.01 9.21
C ASP A 48 -4.36 11.48 8.61
N GLY A 49 -4.60 10.17 8.71
CA GLY A 49 -5.76 9.51 8.13
C GLY A 49 -5.65 9.26 6.62
N TRP A 50 -4.47 9.47 6.02
CA TRP A 50 -4.27 9.24 4.59
C TRP A 50 -3.92 7.78 4.33
N SER A 51 -4.71 7.13 3.48
CA SER A 51 -4.37 5.83 2.91
C SER A 51 -3.48 5.95 1.69
N ALA A 52 -2.95 4.82 1.21
CA ALA A 52 -2.24 4.72 -0.06
C ALA A 52 -3.01 5.36 -1.24
N LEU A 53 -4.34 5.23 -1.29
CA LEU A 53 -5.13 5.84 -2.36
C LEU A 53 -5.19 7.38 -2.25
N HIS A 54 -5.26 7.93 -1.03
CA HIS A 54 -5.22 9.38 -0.81
C HIS A 54 -3.91 9.98 -1.29
N ILE A 55 -2.78 9.35 -0.93
CA ILE A 55 -1.44 9.78 -1.36
C ILE A 55 -1.33 9.71 -2.89
N ALA A 56 -1.73 8.59 -3.52
CA ALA A 56 -1.63 8.42 -4.97
C ALA A 56 -2.43 9.49 -5.72
N ALA A 57 -3.64 9.81 -5.25
CA ALA A 57 -4.49 10.85 -5.83
C ALA A 57 -3.89 12.25 -5.66
N PHE A 58 -3.36 12.56 -4.46
CA PHE A 58 -2.70 13.83 -4.19
C PHE A 58 -1.44 14.04 -5.04
N GLY A 59 -0.62 12.99 -5.21
CA GLY A 59 0.59 13.02 -6.04
C GLY A 59 0.34 12.93 -7.54
N GLY A 60 -0.91 12.73 -7.99
CA GLY A 60 -1.26 12.60 -9.40
C GLY A 60 -0.79 11.28 -10.06
N HIS A 61 -0.50 10.24 -9.27
CA HIS A 61 -0.02 8.94 -9.76
C HIS A 61 -1.18 8.10 -10.31
N GLN A 62 -1.65 8.45 -11.51
CA GLN A 62 -2.87 7.90 -12.12
C GLN A 62 -2.84 6.37 -12.28
N ASP A 63 -1.69 5.80 -12.61
CA ASP A 63 -1.46 4.37 -12.78
C ASP A 63 -1.56 3.61 -11.44
N ILE A 64 -1.02 4.19 -10.36
CA ILE A 64 -1.16 3.67 -9.00
C ILE A 64 -2.61 3.77 -8.52
N VAL A 65 -3.29 4.89 -8.76
CA VAL A 65 -4.72 5.07 -8.45
C VAL A 65 -5.55 3.95 -9.12
N LEU A 66 -5.35 3.74 -10.42
CA LEU A 66 -6.05 2.71 -11.17
C LEU A 66 -5.78 1.31 -10.61
N TYR A 67 -4.53 1.00 -10.27
CA TYR A 67 -4.16 -0.27 -9.67
C TYR A 67 -4.83 -0.51 -8.31
N LEU A 68 -4.77 0.47 -7.40
CA LEU A 68 -5.32 0.35 -6.05
C LEU A 68 -6.85 0.19 -6.06
N ILE A 69 -7.57 0.97 -6.88
CA ILE A 69 -9.03 0.85 -7.05
C ILE A 69 -9.39 -0.53 -7.59
N THR A 70 -8.64 -1.03 -8.57
CA THR A 70 -8.84 -2.35 -9.15
C THR A 70 -8.71 -3.44 -8.08
N LYS A 71 -7.64 -3.39 -7.27
CA LYS A 71 -7.43 -4.34 -6.18
C LYS A 71 -8.50 -4.27 -5.08
N ALA A 72 -8.98 -3.07 -4.75
CA ALA A 72 -10.06 -2.91 -3.77
C ALA A 72 -11.37 -3.58 -4.22
N LYS A 73 -11.76 -3.42 -5.49
CA LYS A 73 -12.99 -4.00 -6.06
C LYS A 73 -13.00 -5.53 -6.02
N TYR A 74 -11.87 -6.17 -6.33
CA TYR A 74 -11.76 -7.64 -6.29
C TYR A 74 -11.87 -8.20 -4.87
N SER A 75 -11.47 -7.45 -3.84
CA SER A 75 -11.65 -7.89 -2.44
C SER A 75 -13.10 -7.80 -1.97
N ALA A 76 -13.91 -6.90 -2.56
CA ALA A 76 -15.31 -6.71 -2.20
C ALA A 76 -16.25 -7.71 -2.87
N GLY A 77 -15.92 -8.21 -4.06
CA GLY A 77 -16.71 -9.21 -4.80
C GLY A 77 -16.45 -10.67 -4.42
N ALA A 78 -15.56 -10.93 -3.45
CA ALA A 78 -15.28 -12.26 -2.90
C ALA A 78 -16.06 -12.53 -1.59
N ARG A 79 -17.11 -11.76 -1.31
CA ARG A 79 -18.03 -11.94 -0.19
C ARG A 79 -19.37 -12.47 -0.66
#